data_AF-A0A9D4J5Z0-F1
#
_entry.id   AF-A0A9D4J5Z0-F1
#
_cell.length_a   1.000
_cell.length_b   1.000
_cell.length_c   1.000
_cell.angle_alpha   90.00
_cell.angle_beta   90.00
_cell.angle_gamma   90.00
#
_symmetry.space_group_name_H-M   'P 1'
#
loop_
_entity.id
_entity.type
_entity.pdbx_description
1 polymer ?
#
loop_
_entity_poly.entity_id
_entity_poly.type
_entity_poly.pdbx_seq_one_letter_code
_entity_poly.pdbx_strand_id
1 'polypeptide(L)'
;MVNHEKTDCDVIQLLQSASVKKQKTQSDKFLTSFSVGIRPTKHQKRVLNEMLRVSNYTYNWCLWLVNEKGIRPHQFELQKIVCKTNASDVDPQYRMANDDWFFNNKMTSIKTTSCKNFFTSYKAAKSLKSKLKRPMCVSNIIQGSFCVRKEFIRHLSGKDVSTDNMLNRYICMMPDNFEKRSKPKERFLKLAKPITNIPPINHDVKIVKRADGMFIMNIPCDPKYTRRNASNDTIEKRVCGIDPGGRTFATVYDPIDCCVFQVGIKEDKQYVISKLHNKIDHAHKHLTKAQNKKQQQAASERIVSLKKTHLKLKTFVEDIHLKLSSHLVKEYQYVALGKINVAQLVKTDRPKPLSKRAKRDLLSWQHYRFRQRLTHRTTNTDCILEVQNEANTSKTCGVCGEKDDNLGKSETYYCIKCEYNTHRDVNGARNILLKSLHMFPF
;
A
#
# COMPACT_ATOMS: atom_id res chain seq x y z
N MET A 1 7.62 -38.47 33.89
CA MET A 1 6.63 -38.41 32.78
C MET A 1 5.60 -37.36 33.15
N VAL A 2 5.85 -36.10 32.80
CA VAL A 2 4.88 -35.01 33.02
C VAL A 2 4.04 -34.89 31.74
N ASN A 3 2.72 -34.95 31.90
CA ASN A 3 1.74 -34.93 30.82
C ASN A 3 1.90 -33.68 29.93
N HIS A 4 2.58 -33.85 28.79
CA HIS A 4 2.78 -32.79 27.79
C HIS A 4 1.50 -32.45 27.00
N GLU A 5 0.45 -33.30 27.04
CA GLU A 5 -0.78 -33.13 26.27
C GLU A 5 -1.86 -32.26 26.95
N LYS A 6 -1.80 -32.01 28.27
CA LYS A 6 -2.91 -31.36 28.99
C LYS A 6 -3.05 -29.85 28.72
N THR A 7 -1.94 -29.13 28.51
CA THR A 7 -1.99 -27.65 28.41
C THR A 7 -2.50 -27.11 27.07
N ASP A 8 -2.36 -27.87 25.97
CA ASP A 8 -2.95 -27.48 24.69
C ASP A 8 -4.44 -27.84 24.65
N CYS A 9 -4.84 -28.95 25.27
CA CYS A 9 -6.23 -29.40 25.36
C CYS A 9 -7.13 -28.39 26.10
N ASP A 10 -6.66 -27.83 27.22
CA ASP A 10 -7.43 -26.84 28.01
C ASP A 10 -7.67 -25.54 27.22
N VAL A 11 -6.65 -25.04 26.50
CA VAL A 11 -6.76 -23.85 25.65
C VAL A 11 -7.68 -24.11 24.46
N ILE A 12 -7.60 -25.29 23.84
CA ILE A 12 -8.48 -25.70 22.75
C ILE A 12 -9.94 -25.79 23.22
N GLN A 13 -10.21 -26.41 24.37
CA GLN A 13 -11.56 -26.48 24.95
C GLN A 13 -12.14 -25.09 25.30
N LEU A 14 -11.31 -24.19 25.84
CA LEU A 14 -11.68 -22.80 26.14
C LEU A 14 -12.03 -22.01 24.86
N LEU A 15 -11.29 -22.24 23.77
CA LEU A 15 -11.52 -21.56 22.48
C LEU A 15 -12.72 -22.13 21.71
N GLN A 16 -12.99 -23.43 21.82
CA GLN A 16 -14.11 -24.10 21.17
C GLN A 16 -15.47 -23.72 21.78
N SER A 17 -15.50 -23.49 23.11
CA SER A 17 -16.71 -23.10 23.86
C SER A 17 -17.06 -21.62 23.72
N ALA A 18 -16.08 -20.76 23.46
CA ALA A 18 -16.30 -19.32 23.36
C ALA A 18 -16.92 -18.90 22.01
N SER A 19 -17.97 -18.08 22.07
CA SER A 19 -18.56 -17.43 20.89
C SER A 19 -18.24 -15.95 20.88
N VAL A 20 -17.37 -15.53 19.95
CA VAL A 20 -17.04 -14.10 19.82
C VAL A 20 -18.21 -13.39 19.13
N LYS A 21 -19.01 -12.66 19.90
CA LYS A 21 -20.10 -11.83 19.36
C LYS A 21 -19.51 -10.58 18.72
N LYS A 22 -19.47 -10.52 17.38
CA LYS A 22 -19.20 -9.27 16.66
C LYS A 22 -20.43 -8.36 16.76
N GLN A 23 -20.31 -7.20 17.41
CA GLN A 23 -21.31 -6.15 17.24
C GLN A 23 -21.26 -5.68 15.77
N LYS A 24 -22.29 -6.01 14.98
CA LYS A 24 -22.45 -5.49 13.62
C LYS A 24 -22.71 -3.99 13.71
N THR A 25 -21.65 -3.18 13.73
CA THR A 25 -21.78 -1.75 13.43
C THR A 25 -22.27 -1.59 11.99
N GLN A 26 -23.32 -0.80 11.83
CA GLN A 26 -23.95 -0.45 10.56
C GLN A 26 -22.87 -0.16 9.50
N SER A 27 -22.88 -0.90 8.40
CA SER A 27 -21.84 -0.78 7.38
C SER A 27 -22.00 0.55 6.64
N ASP A 28 -21.22 1.55 7.04
CA ASP A 28 -20.96 2.69 6.17
C ASP A 28 -20.50 2.15 4.80
N LYS A 29 -21.23 2.50 3.74
CA LYS A 29 -20.94 2.06 2.36
C LYS A 29 -19.64 2.70 1.87
N PHE A 30 -18.50 2.17 2.31
CA PHE A 30 -17.20 2.63 1.84
C PHE A 30 -16.92 2.11 0.44
N LEU A 31 -16.55 3.00 -0.47
CA LEU A 31 -16.02 2.63 -1.78
C LEU A 31 -14.63 2.01 -1.64
N THR A 32 -14.35 1.01 -2.47
CA THR A 32 -13.02 0.45 -2.68
C THR A 32 -12.45 0.89 -4.03
N SER A 33 -11.24 0.46 -4.36
CA SER A 33 -10.61 0.77 -5.64
C SER A 33 -10.25 -0.52 -6.38
N PHE A 34 -10.86 -0.72 -7.54
CA PHE A 34 -10.48 -1.77 -8.47
C PHE A 34 -9.30 -1.29 -9.33
N SER A 35 -8.15 -1.96 -9.22
CA SER A 35 -6.92 -1.59 -9.91
C SER A 35 -6.64 -2.48 -11.11
N VAL A 36 -6.50 -1.88 -12.29
CA VAL A 36 -6.15 -2.58 -13.53
C VAL A 36 -4.97 -1.92 -14.24
N GLY A 37 -4.02 -2.73 -14.70
CA GLY A 37 -2.90 -2.23 -15.51
C GLY A 37 -3.35 -1.86 -16.93
N ILE A 38 -2.76 -0.82 -17.51
CA ILE A 38 -2.98 -0.40 -18.89
C ILE A 38 -1.68 -0.63 -19.68
N ARG A 39 -1.81 -1.10 -20.92
CA ARG A 39 -0.74 -1.29 -21.91
C ARG A 39 -0.90 -0.29 -23.06
N PRO A 40 -0.51 0.98 -22.87
CA PRO A 40 -0.66 2.00 -23.90
C PRO A 40 0.31 1.83 -25.07
N THR A 41 -0.08 2.24 -26.27
CA THR A 41 0.82 2.43 -27.42
C THR A 41 1.85 3.54 -27.15
N LYS A 42 2.84 3.69 -28.03
CA LYS A 42 3.84 4.77 -27.94
C LYS A 42 3.18 6.16 -27.92
N HIS A 43 2.15 6.38 -28.74
CA HIS A 43 1.42 7.65 -28.79
C HIS A 43 0.56 7.84 -27.54
N GLN A 44 -0.29 6.87 -27.17
CA GLN A 44 -1.09 6.91 -25.93
C GLN A 44 -0.21 7.21 -24.71
N LYS A 45 0.98 6.60 -24.63
CA LYS A 45 1.95 6.86 -23.56
C LYS A 45 2.44 8.31 -23.53
N ARG A 46 2.63 8.97 -24.67
CA ARG A 46 2.96 10.41 -24.73
C ARG A 46 1.80 11.23 -24.17
N VAL A 47 0.57 10.97 -24.60
CA VAL A 47 -0.62 11.69 -24.13
C VAL A 47 -0.82 11.53 -22.61
N LEU A 48 -0.72 10.30 -22.09
CA LEU A 48 -0.82 10.02 -20.65
C LEU A 48 0.30 10.70 -19.84
N ASN A 49 1.51 10.83 -20.39
CA ASN A 49 2.59 11.57 -19.75
C ASN A 49 2.32 13.08 -19.74
N GLU A 50 1.82 13.64 -20.84
CA GLU A 50 1.43 15.06 -20.90
C GLU A 50 0.29 15.36 -19.91
N MET A 51 -0.71 14.49 -19.78
CA MET A 51 -1.75 14.61 -18.74
C MET A 51 -1.15 14.64 -17.33
N LEU A 52 -0.19 13.76 -17.06
CA LEU A 52 0.51 13.76 -15.78
C LEU A 52 1.35 15.03 -15.58
N ARG A 53 1.95 15.57 -16.65
CA ARG A 53 2.70 16.83 -16.64
C ARG A 53 1.81 18.01 -16.28
N VAL A 54 0.69 18.14 -16.99
CA VAL A 54 -0.34 19.17 -16.76
C VAL A 54 -0.89 19.06 -15.34
N SER A 55 -1.21 17.85 -14.88
CA SER A 55 -1.70 17.62 -13.51
C SER A 55 -0.69 18.09 -12.47
N ASN A 56 0.58 17.67 -12.58
CA ASN A 56 1.63 18.05 -11.64
C ASN A 56 1.88 19.56 -11.67
N TYR A 57 1.99 20.15 -12.85
CA TYR A 57 2.21 21.58 -13.02
C TYR A 57 1.05 22.38 -12.39
N THR A 58 -0.20 22.01 -12.65
CA THR A 58 -1.38 22.67 -12.08
C THR A 58 -1.37 22.61 -10.55
N TYR A 59 -1.05 21.46 -9.96
CA TYR A 59 -0.98 21.30 -8.50
C TYR A 59 0.10 22.22 -7.92
N ASN A 60 1.27 22.27 -8.57
CA ASN A 60 2.40 23.07 -8.13
C ASN A 60 2.12 24.56 -8.24
N TRP A 61 1.44 24.96 -9.32
CA TRP A 61 1.02 26.33 -9.53
C TRP A 61 0.01 26.75 -8.47
N CYS A 62 -0.98 25.91 -8.15
CA CYS A 62 -1.90 26.17 -7.03
C CYS A 62 -1.15 26.37 -5.70
N LEU A 63 -0.17 25.52 -5.42
CA LEU A 63 0.61 25.67 -4.19
C LEU A 63 1.42 26.97 -4.18
N TRP A 64 2.06 27.32 -5.28
CA TRP A 64 2.82 28.56 -5.40
C TRP A 64 1.93 29.79 -5.25
N LEU A 65 0.75 29.80 -5.87
CA LEU A 65 -0.23 30.88 -5.72
C LEU A 65 -0.65 31.08 -4.26
N VAL A 66 -0.90 29.99 -3.53
CA VAL A 66 -1.30 30.05 -2.12
C VAL A 66 -0.14 30.49 -1.22
N ASN A 67 1.06 29.95 -1.44
CA ASN A 67 2.19 30.18 -0.54
C ASN A 67 2.93 31.50 -0.81
N GLU A 68 3.14 31.85 -2.08
CA GLU A 68 3.99 32.97 -2.48
C GLU A 68 3.19 34.19 -2.95
N LYS A 69 1.96 33.99 -3.43
CA LYS A 69 1.10 35.08 -3.93
C LYS A 69 -0.10 35.39 -3.02
N GLY A 70 -0.24 34.68 -1.90
CA GLY A 70 -1.30 34.93 -0.92
C GLY A 70 -2.72 34.66 -1.42
N ILE A 71 -2.88 33.94 -2.54
CA ILE A 71 -4.21 33.63 -3.09
C ILE A 71 -4.96 32.73 -2.11
N ARG A 72 -6.23 33.06 -1.85
CA ARG A 72 -7.07 32.26 -0.96
C ARG A 72 -7.14 30.82 -1.48
N PRO A 73 -6.87 29.80 -0.63
CA PRO A 73 -6.85 28.39 -1.02
C PRO A 73 -8.28 27.85 -1.16
N HIS A 74 -9.07 28.47 -2.05
CA HIS A 74 -10.44 28.10 -2.39
C HIS A 74 -10.48 27.57 -3.82
N GLN A 75 -11.21 26.48 -4.05
CA GLN A 75 -11.20 25.78 -5.34
C GLN A 75 -11.56 26.72 -6.51
N PHE A 76 -12.61 27.53 -6.35
CA PHE A 76 -13.10 28.42 -7.40
C PHE A 76 -12.08 29.52 -7.75
N GLU A 77 -11.44 30.13 -6.75
CA GLU A 77 -10.45 31.21 -6.95
C GLU A 77 -9.22 30.70 -7.69
N LEU A 78 -8.71 29.54 -7.30
CA LEU A 78 -7.57 28.93 -7.99
C LEU A 78 -7.94 28.53 -9.42
N GLN A 79 -9.13 27.97 -9.64
CA GLN A 79 -9.59 27.56 -10.98
C GLN A 79 -9.72 28.73 -11.96
N LYS A 80 -10.13 29.93 -11.49
CA LYS A 80 -10.18 31.13 -12.33
C LYS A 80 -8.82 31.49 -12.94
N ILE A 81 -7.73 31.16 -12.27
CA ILE A 81 -6.37 31.44 -12.72
C ILE A 81 -5.83 30.25 -13.52
N VAL A 82 -5.70 29.08 -12.88
CA VAL A 82 -4.90 27.98 -13.43
C VAL A 82 -5.63 27.14 -14.49
N CYS A 83 -6.96 27.26 -14.61
CA CYS A 83 -7.74 26.54 -15.63
C CYS A 83 -7.95 27.35 -16.92
N LYS A 84 -7.39 28.56 -17.02
CA LYS A 84 -7.41 29.34 -18.26
C LYS A 84 -6.72 28.60 -19.40
N THR A 85 -7.25 28.77 -20.61
CA THR A 85 -6.75 28.12 -21.83
C THR A 85 -5.70 28.98 -22.53
N ASN A 86 -5.84 30.30 -22.49
CA ASN A 86 -4.88 31.19 -23.12
C ASN A 86 -3.97 31.84 -22.09
N ALA A 87 -2.73 32.02 -22.52
CA ALA A 87 -1.67 32.69 -21.78
C ALA A 87 -2.05 34.13 -21.39
N SER A 88 -2.67 34.86 -22.32
CA SER A 88 -3.09 36.26 -22.18
C SER A 88 -4.18 36.48 -21.14
N ASP A 89 -4.96 35.44 -20.83
CA ASP A 89 -6.11 35.54 -19.92
C ASP A 89 -5.69 35.45 -18.43
N VAL A 90 -4.39 35.31 -18.18
CA VAL A 90 -3.80 35.17 -16.85
C VAL A 90 -2.93 36.40 -16.60
N ASP A 91 -3.21 37.09 -15.49
CA ASP A 91 -2.40 38.22 -15.05
C ASP A 91 -0.91 37.82 -14.96
N PRO A 92 0.01 38.60 -15.59
CA PRO A 92 1.44 38.35 -15.56
C PRO A 92 2.01 38.09 -14.17
N GLN A 93 1.47 38.71 -13.11
CA GLN A 93 1.96 38.52 -11.74
C GLN A 93 1.72 37.11 -11.19
N TYR A 94 0.77 36.38 -11.78
CA TYR A 94 0.40 35.00 -11.42
C TYR A 94 0.97 33.94 -12.38
N ARG A 95 1.76 34.34 -13.38
CA ARG A 95 2.44 33.42 -14.31
C ARG A 95 3.68 32.80 -13.67
N MET A 96 4.00 31.56 -14.04
CA MET A 96 5.29 30.94 -13.71
C MET A 96 6.24 31.10 -14.89
N ALA A 97 7.56 31.07 -14.68
CA ALA A 97 8.51 31.12 -15.78
C ALA A 97 8.37 29.92 -16.74
N ASN A 98 8.46 30.17 -18.05
CA ASN A 98 8.46 29.17 -19.13
C ASN A 98 7.22 28.25 -19.14
N ASP A 99 6.03 28.83 -19.04
CA ASP A 99 4.76 28.12 -18.91
C ASP A 99 3.90 28.09 -20.19
N ASP A 100 4.35 28.67 -21.31
CA ASP A 100 3.58 28.69 -22.56
C ASP A 100 3.16 27.28 -23.05
N TRP A 101 4.02 26.28 -22.83
CA TRP A 101 3.70 24.88 -23.15
C TRP A 101 2.43 24.38 -22.43
N PHE A 102 2.09 24.93 -21.27
CA PHE A 102 0.92 24.54 -20.48
C PHE A 102 -0.39 25.05 -21.11
N PHE A 103 -0.35 26.21 -21.77
CA PHE A 103 -1.50 26.83 -22.42
C PHE A 103 -1.76 26.23 -23.82
N ASN A 104 -0.71 25.78 -24.51
CA ASN A 104 -0.84 25.04 -25.77
C ASN A 104 -1.60 23.70 -25.65
N ASN A 105 -1.84 23.22 -24.42
CA ASN A 105 -2.55 21.98 -24.14
C ASN A 105 -4.02 22.24 -23.73
N LYS A 106 -4.98 21.71 -24.50
CA LYS A 106 -6.44 21.81 -24.26
C LYS A 106 -6.98 20.85 -23.16
N MET A 107 -6.16 20.49 -22.16
CA MET A 107 -6.52 19.52 -21.13
C MET A 107 -7.26 20.14 -19.92
N THR A 108 -8.33 20.91 -20.15
CA THR A 108 -9.03 21.67 -19.10
C THR A 108 -9.60 20.77 -18.00
N SER A 109 -10.08 19.57 -18.38
CA SER A 109 -10.54 18.55 -17.44
C SER A 109 -9.47 18.14 -16.42
N ILE A 110 -8.22 17.94 -16.87
CA ILE A 110 -7.08 17.58 -16.01
C ILE A 110 -6.65 18.75 -15.11
N LYS A 111 -6.66 19.98 -15.63
CA LYS A 111 -6.40 21.19 -14.83
C LYS A 111 -7.41 21.27 -13.67
N THR A 112 -8.69 21.08 -13.99
CA THR A 112 -9.80 21.14 -13.03
C THR A 112 -9.67 20.07 -11.94
N THR A 113 -9.43 18.80 -12.31
CA THR A 113 -9.28 17.71 -11.33
C THR A 113 -8.02 17.88 -10.48
N SER A 114 -6.93 18.42 -11.05
CA SER A 114 -5.72 18.72 -10.28
C SER A 114 -5.94 19.83 -9.23
N CYS A 115 -6.66 20.88 -9.57
CA CYS A 115 -7.06 21.92 -8.60
C CYS A 115 -7.89 21.35 -7.44
N LYS A 116 -8.86 20.49 -7.77
CA LYS A 116 -9.69 19.80 -6.77
C LYS A 116 -8.80 18.96 -5.84
N ASN A 117 -7.87 18.19 -6.40
CA ASN A 117 -6.92 17.38 -5.63
C ASN A 117 -6.02 18.22 -4.72
N PHE A 118 -5.53 19.38 -5.21
CA PHE A 118 -4.79 20.34 -4.39
C PHE A 118 -5.63 20.82 -3.21
N PHE A 119 -6.85 21.28 -3.46
CA PHE A 119 -7.72 21.82 -2.42
C PHE A 119 -8.05 20.77 -1.35
N THR A 120 -8.38 19.53 -1.75
CA THR A 120 -8.60 18.42 -0.81
C THR A 120 -7.35 18.13 0.01
N SER A 121 -6.18 18.12 -0.62
CA SER A 121 -4.90 17.89 0.07
C SER A 121 -4.56 19.02 1.04
N TYR A 122 -4.85 20.27 0.67
CA TYR A 122 -4.64 21.45 1.50
C TYR A 122 -5.54 21.43 2.75
N LYS A 123 -6.83 21.12 2.57
CA LYS A 123 -7.77 20.95 3.69
C LYS A 123 -7.31 19.88 4.68
N ALA A 124 -6.88 18.72 4.17
CA ALA A 124 -6.36 17.65 5.01
C ALA A 124 -5.07 18.05 5.74
N ALA A 125 -4.15 18.74 5.07
CA ALA A 125 -2.89 19.19 5.66
C ALA A 125 -3.10 20.21 6.79
N LYS A 126 -4.06 21.14 6.62
CA LYS A 126 -4.45 22.12 7.63
C LYS A 126 -5.03 21.44 8.87
N SER A 127 -5.88 20.42 8.69
CA SER A 127 -6.42 19.61 9.79
C SER A 127 -5.29 18.92 10.59
N LEU A 128 -4.25 18.44 9.90
CA LEU A 128 -3.11 17.76 10.50
C LEU A 128 -2.00 18.70 11.03
N LYS A 129 -2.20 20.03 11.04
CA LYS A 129 -1.18 21.06 11.36
C LYS A 129 0.16 20.85 10.62
N SER A 130 0.11 20.26 9.43
CA SER A 130 1.31 19.90 8.66
C SER A 130 1.54 20.87 7.50
N LYS A 131 2.80 21.26 7.27
CA LYS A 131 3.17 22.05 6.09
C LYS A 131 3.07 21.17 4.84
N LEU A 132 2.40 21.66 3.79
CA LEU A 132 2.47 21.04 2.47
C LEU A 132 3.92 21.08 1.97
N LYS A 133 4.43 19.94 1.52
CA LYS A 133 5.79 19.85 0.97
C LYS A 133 5.91 20.66 -0.32
N ARG A 134 7.07 21.30 -0.51
CA ARG A 134 7.43 21.98 -1.77
C ARG A 134 7.42 20.98 -2.93
N PRO A 135 6.79 21.31 -4.05
CA PRO A 135 6.76 20.46 -5.21
C PRO A 135 7.97 20.71 -6.11
N MET A 136 8.41 19.65 -6.77
CA MET A 136 9.32 19.75 -7.90
C MET A 136 8.50 19.88 -9.19
N CYS A 137 8.88 20.84 -10.04
CA CYS A 137 8.62 20.71 -11.47
C CYS A 137 9.56 19.61 -11.98
N VAL A 138 9.01 18.44 -12.33
CA VAL A 138 9.84 17.34 -12.82
C VAL A 138 9.76 17.33 -14.34
N SER A 139 10.80 17.82 -15.00
CA SER A 139 10.96 17.72 -16.46
C SER A 139 10.92 16.26 -16.94
N ASN A 140 11.38 15.32 -16.11
CA ASN A 140 11.33 13.89 -16.36
C ASN A 140 10.29 13.19 -15.49
N ILE A 141 9.08 13.00 -16.01
CA ILE A 141 8.00 12.30 -15.29
C ILE A 141 8.32 10.82 -15.16
N ILE A 142 8.84 10.43 -14.00
CA ILE A 142 9.18 9.02 -13.71
C ILE A 142 7.98 8.27 -13.14
N GLN A 143 7.24 8.90 -12.23
CA GLN A 143 6.06 8.34 -11.56
C GLN A 143 5.12 9.47 -11.14
N GLY A 144 3.86 9.16 -10.87
CA GLY A 144 2.88 10.13 -10.39
C GLY A 144 1.46 9.67 -10.66
N SER A 145 0.49 10.55 -10.45
CA SER A 145 -0.91 10.22 -10.73
C SER A 145 -1.70 11.45 -11.14
N PHE A 146 -2.71 11.25 -11.97
CA PHE A 146 -3.70 12.25 -12.34
C PHE A 146 -5.10 11.62 -12.28
N CYS A 147 -6.14 12.45 -12.26
CA CYS A 147 -7.53 12.00 -12.23
C CYS A 147 -8.23 12.36 -13.54
N VAL A 148 -8.94 11.38 -14.07
CA VAL A 148 -9.78 11.50 -15.27
C VAL A 148 -11.24 11.52 -14.81
N ARG A 149 -12.01 12.50 -15.28
CA ARG A 149 -13.42 12.59 -14.90
C ARG A 149 -14.22 11.43 -15.50
N LYS A 150 -15.24 10.95 -14.78
CA LYS A 150 -16.03 9.78 -15.20
C LYS A 150 -16.64 9.91 -16.60
N GLU A 151 -17.03 11.11 -17.03
CA GLU A 151 -17.63 11.30 -18.36
C GLU A 151 -16.66 11.08 -19.53
N PHE A 152 -15.35 11.10 -19.27
CA PHE A 152 -14.30 10.88 -20.27
C PHE A 152 -13.80 9.44 -20.31
N ILE A 153 -14.46 8.52 -19.59
CA ILE A 153 -14.05 7.11 -19.55
C ILE A 153 -15.27 6.20 -19.46
N ARG A 154 -15.30 5.16 -20.29
CA ARG A 154 -16.42 4.22 -20.34
C ARG A 154 -16.00 2.83 -20.78
N HIS A 155 -16.84 1.86 -20.47
CA HIS A 155 -16.76 0.52 -21.05
C HIS A 155 -17.06 0.54 -22.55
N LEU A 156 -16.52 -0.45 -23.26
CA LEU A 156 -16.94 -0.73 -24.63
C LEU A 156 -18.31 -1.41 -24.60
N SER A 157 -19.11 -1.14 -25.62
CA SER A 157 -20.41 -1.76 -25.87
C SER A 157 -20.38 -2.57 -27.17
N GLY A 158 -21.39 -3.40 -27.43
CA GLY A 158 -21.49 -4.14 -28.71
C GLY A 158 -21.53 -3.25 -29.95
N LYS A 159 -21.84 -1.95 -29.80
CA LYS A 159 -21.74 -0.95 -30.87
C LYS A 159 -20.30 -0.52 -31.17
N ASP A 160 -19.38 -0.70 -30.21
CA ASP A 160 -17.98 -0.30 -30.35
C ASP A 160 -17.11 -1.40 -31.00
N VAL A 161 -17.52 -2.67 -30.90
CA VAL A 161 -16.71 -3.80 -31.37
C VAL A 161 -17.55 -5.03 -31.72
N SER A 162 -17.13 -5.75 -32.77
CA SER A 162 -17.78 -6.97 -33.27
C SER A 162 -17.44 -8.25 -32.50
N THR A 163 -16.50 -8.22 -31.54
CA THR A 163 -16.06 -9.43 -30.82
C THR A 163 -15.97 -9.23 -29.30
N ASP A 164 -16.50 -10.19 -28.54
CA ASP A 164 -16.45 -10.20 -27.06
C ASP A 164 -15.03 -10.12 -26.49
N ASN A 165 -14.05 -10.63 -27.24
CA ASN A 165 -12.64 -10.58 -26.87
C ASN A 165 -12.10 -9.16 -26.70
N MET A 166 -12.68 -8.15 -27.36
CA MET A 166 -12.27 -6.75 -27.20
C MET A 166 -12.97 -6.06 -26.03
N LEU A 167 -14.21 -6.44 -25.69
CA LEU A 167 -14.98 -5.85 -24.57
C LEU A 167 -14.23 -6.01 -23.23
N ASN A 168 -13.67 -7.20 -22.99
CA ASN A 168 -12.98 -7.53 -21.74
C ASN A 168 -11.51 -7.09 -21.72
N ARG A 169 -10.97 -6.58 -22.83
CA ARG A 169 -9.53 -6.28 -23.00
C ARG A 169 -9.22 -4.81 -23.17
N TYR A 170 -10.21 -3.96 -23.37
CA TYR A 170 -10.01 -2.54 -23.63
C TYR A 170 -10.93 -1.71 -22.76
N ILE A 171 -10.54 -0.46 -22.56
CA ILE A 171 -11.41 0.57 -22.00
C ILE A 171 -11.34 1.80 -22.90
N CYS A 172 -12.49 2.44 -23.12
CA CYS A 172 -12.53 3.64 -23.93
C CYS A 172 -12.27 4.83 -23.01
N MET A 173 -11.21 5.57 -23.29
CA MET A 173 -10.96 6.85 -22.67
C MET A 173 -11.04 7.90 -23.77
N MET A 174 -11.91 8.87 -23.56
CA MET A 174 -12.20 9.97 -24.47
C MET A 174 -11.75 11.28 -23.81
N PRO A 175 -10.49 11.72 -23.94
CA PRO A 175 -10.11 13.05 -23.46
C PRO A 175 -10.25 14.13 -24.52
N ASP A 176 -10.11 15.37 -24.09
CA ASP A 176 -9.95 16.57 -24.92
C ASP A 176 -8.78 16.45 -25.94
N ASN A 177 -7.81 15.56 -25.70
CA ASN A 177 -6.51 15.49 -26.40
C ASN A 177 -6.16 14.14 -27.08
N PHE A 178 -6.99 13.10 -27.00
CA PHE A 178 -6.78 11.96 -27.92
C PHE A 178 -7.33 12.40 -29.28
N GLU A 179 -6.54 12.27 -30.35
CA GLU A 179 -6.87 12.83 -31.67
C GLU A 179 -8.33 12.53 -32.07
N LYS A 180 -9.12 13.60 -32.28
CA LYS A 180 -10.47 13.45 -32.81
C LYS A 180 -10.35 12.93 -34.24
N ARG A 181 -10.88 11.72 -34.46
CA ARG A 181 -11.30 11.15 -35.76
C ARG A 181 -10.26 10.47 -36.66
N SER A 182 -8.96 10.75 -36.60
CA SER A 182 -7.98 10.12 -37.53
C SER A 182 -7.66 8.65 -37.23
N LYS A 183 -7.66 8.24 -35.94
CA LYS A 183 -7.29 6.88 -35.50
C LYS A 183 -8.19 6.37 -34.37
N PRO A 184 -9.32 5.69 -34.67
CA PRO A 184 -10.26 5.21 -33.66
C PRO A 184 -9.63 4.24 -32.64
N LYS A 185 -8.46 3.65 -32.93
CA LYS A 185 -7.71 2.78 -32.00
C LYS A 185 -7.09 3.54 -30.82
N GLU A 186 -6.83 4.84 -30.94
CA GLU A 186 -6.09 5.58 -29.90
C GLU A 186 -6.91 5.78 -28.62
N ARG A 187 -8.24 5.96 -28.70
CA ARG A 187 -9.12 6.06 -27.52
C ARG A 187 -9.29 4.74 -26.76
N PHE A 188 -8.95 3.61 -27.37
CA PHE A 188 -9.09 2.30 -26.76
C PHE A 188 -7.77 1.90 -26.08
N LEU A 189 -7.77 2.00 -24.76
CA LEU A 189 -6.64 1.63 -23.93
C LEU A 189 -6.68 0.13 -23.63
N LYS A 190 -5.67 -0.61 -24.09
CA LYS A 190 -5.56 -2.04 -23.83
C LYS A 190 -5.28 -2.30 -22.35
N LEU A 191 -6.01 -3.22 -21.75
CA LEU A 191 -5.81 -3.67 -20.37
C LEU A 191 -4.67 -4.70 -20.32
N ALA A 192 -3.96 -4.74 -19.19
CA ALA A 192 -2.84 -5.64 -18.98
C ALA A 192 -3.25 -7.11 -18.90
N LYS A 193 -4.49 -7.37 -18.46
CA LYS A 193 -5.14 -8.67 -18.41
C LYS A 193 -6.62 -8.50 -18.82
N PRO A 194 -7.25 -9.50 -19.45
CA PRO A 194 -8.69 -9.50 -19.66
C PRO A 194 -9.42 -9.47 -18.32
N ILE A 195 -10.53 -8.72 -18.24
CA ILE A 195 -11.38 -8.67 -17.05
C ILE A 195 -12.81 -8.90 -17.48
N THR A 196 -13.45 -9.89 -16.86
CA THR A 196 -14.83 -10.29 -17.14
C THR A 196 -15.85 -9.44 -16.38
N ASN A 197 -15.51 -8.96 -15.18
CA ASN A 197 -16.41 -8.18 -14.33
C ASN A 197 -15.76 -6.83 -13.93
N ILE A 198 -15.70 -5.89 -14.88
CA ILE A 198 -15.19 -4.55 -14.60
C ILE A 198 -16.28 -3.75 -13.87
N PRO A 199 -15.98 -3.07 -12.75
CA PRO A 199 -16.96 -2.24 -12.06
C PRO A 199 -17.52 -1.11 -12.93
N PRO A 200 -18.76 -0.66 -12.68
CA PRO A 200 -19.31 0.53 -13.32
C PRO A 200 -18.49 1.77 -12.96
N ILE A 201 -18.29 2.67 -13.92
CA ILE A 201 -17.48 3.87 -13.74
C ILE A 201 -18.38 5.04 -13.32
N ASN A 202 -18.77 5.02 -12.05
CA ASN A 202 -19.69 6.02 -11.48
C ASN A 202 -18.97 7.25 -10.90
N HIS A 203 -17.64 7.20 -10.81
CA HIS A 203 -16.78 8.19 -10.16
C HIS A 203 -15.53 8.48 -10.99
N ASP A 204 -14.87 9.60 -10.70
CA ASP A 204 -13.60 9.98 -11.30
C ASP A 204 -12.54 8.89 -11.07
N VAL A 205 -11.82 8.55 -12.13
CA VAL A 205 -10.85 7.46 -12.16
C VAL A 205 -9.45 8.02 -11.97
N LYS A 206 -8.66 7.40 -11.08
CA LYS A 206 -7.27 7.81 -10.84
C LYS A 206 -6.33 6.94 -11.66
N ILE A 207 -5.51 7.55 -12.52
CA ILE A 207 -4.46 6.86 -13.27
C ILE A 207 -3.12 7.13 -12.59
N VAL A 208 -2.37 6.07 -12.29
CA VAL A 208 -1.07 6.11 -11.63
C VAL A 208 -0.01 5.59 -12.58
N LYS A 209 1.03 6.39 -12.82
CA LYS A 209 2.26 5.95 -13.48
C LYS A 209 3.24 5.44 -12.42
N ARG A 210 3.60 4.17 -12.50
CA ARG A 210 4.63 3.54 -11.66
C ARG A 210 6.04 3.85 -12.17
N ALA A 211 7.03 3.68 -11.29
CA ALA A 211 8.44 3.90 -11.62
C ALA A 211 9.00 2.95 -12.70
N ASP A 212 8.39 1.78 -12.89
CA ASP A 212 8.70 0.86 -14.00
C ASP A 212 8.10 1.31 -15.35
N GLY A 213 7.28 2.37 -15.34
CA GLY A 213 6.60 2.91 -16.51
C GLY A 213 5.23 2.31 -16.77
N MET A 214 4.75 1.37 -15.95
CA MET A 214 3.41 0.81 -16.05
C MET A 214 2.36 1.82 -15.58
N PHE A 215 1.25 1.92 -16.32
CA PHE A 215 0.09 2.70 -15.90
C PHE A 215 -0.91 1.77 -15.21
N ILE A 216 -1.42 2.20 -14.05
CA ILE A 216 -2.49 1.53 -13.32
C ILE A 216 -3.69 2.46 -13.26
N MET A 217 -4.83 1.99 -13.71
CA MET A 217 -6.12 2.62 -13.56
C MET A 217 -6.78 2.14 -12.26
N ASN A 218 -7.19 3.08 -11.41
CA ASN A 218 -7.90 2.82 -10.17
C ASN A 218 -9.35 3.33 -10.31
N ILE A 219 -10.28 2.39 -10.42
CA ILE A 219 -11.71 2.66 -10.58
C ILE A 219 -12.37 2.55 -9.20
N PRO A 220 -12.89 3.65 -8.63
CA PRO A 220 -13.66 3.59 -7.39
C PRO A 220 -14.93 2.77 -7.61
N CYS A 221 -15.17 1.79 -6.75
CA CYS A 221 -16.28 0.85 -6.92
C CYS A 221 -16.78 0.28 -5.60
N ASP A 222 -17.99 -0.28 -5.66
CA ASP A 222 -18.54 -1.06 -4.57
C ASP A 222 -17.59 -2.22 -4.20
N PRO A 223 -17.41 -2.52 -2.91
CA PRO A 223 -16.54 -3.61 -2.47
C PRO A 223 -16.79 -4.96 -3.14
N LYS A 224 -18.01 -5.27 -3.63
CA LYS A 224 -18.32 -6.53 -4.33
C LYS A 224 -17.46 -6.79 -5.58
N TYR A 225 -16.88 -5.75 -6.18
CA TYR A 225 -16.01 -5.90 -7.36
C TYR A 225 -14.54 -6.18 -7.01
N THR A 226 -14.12 -5.91 -5.77
CA THR A 226 -12.74 -6.10 -5.31
C THR A 226 -12.60 -7.24 -4.31
N ARG A 227 -13.70 -7.60 -3.63
CA ARG A 227 -13.77 -8.74 -2.74
C ARG A 227 -13.92 -10.02 -3.56
N ARG A 228 -13.07 -11.00 -3.27
CA ARG A 228 -13.45 -12.40 -3.45
C ARG A 228 -14.32 -12.71 -2.23
N ASN A 229 -15.50 -13.31 -2.42
CA ASN A 229 -16.31 -13.77 -1.29
C ASN A 229 -15.43 -14.73 -0.46
N ALA A 230 -14.86 -14.23 0.63
CA ALA A 230 -14.37 -15.05 1.72
C ALA A 230 -15.56 -15.19 2.66
N SER A 231 -16.59 -15.92 2.21
CA SER A 231 -17.64 -16.39 3.09
C SER A 231 -16.99 -17.48 3.94
N ASN A 232 -16.67 -17.16 5.19
CA ASN A 232 -16.21 -18.14 6.17
C ASN A 232 -17.39 -18.92 6.78
N ASP A 233 -18.55 -18.93 6.12
CA ASP A 233 -19.79 -19.54 6.63
C ASP A 233 -19.66 -21.06 6.85
N THR A 234 -18.57 -21.69 6.39
CA THR A 234 -18.36 -23.14 6.47
C THR A 234 -17.07 -23.57 7.18
N ILE A 235 -16.23 -22.65 7.70
CA ILE A 235 -14.94 -23.03 8.29
C ILE A 235 -15.09 -23.12 9.81
N GLU A 236 -14.67 -24.26 10.37
CA GLU A 236 -14.57 -24.47 11.82
C GLU A 236 -13.78 -23.34 12.48
N LYS A 237 -14.18 -22.97 13.70
CA LYS A 237 -13.73 -21.78 14.43
C LYS A 237 -12.23 -21.83 14.74
N ARG A 238 -11.38 -21.44 13.79
CA ARG A 238 -9.92 -21.41 13.98
C ARG A 238 -9.45 -20.11 14.60
N VAL A 239 -8.41 -20.21 15.44
CA VAL A 239 -7.74 -19.06 16.03
C VAL A 239 -6.24 -19.14 15.83
N CYS A 240 -5.54 -18.01 15.73
CA CYS A 240 -4.09 -18.02 15.73
C CYS A 240 -3.47 -16.84 16.48
N GLY A 241 -2.25 -17.06 16.97
CA GLY A 241 -1.33 -16.03 17.43
C GLY A 241 -0.28 -15.72 16.38
N ILE A 242 0.03 -14.43 16.20
CA ILE A 242 1.04 -13.97 15.25
C ILE A 242 2.11 -13.18 15.99
N ASP A 243 3.34 -13.68 15.95
CA ASP A 243 4.53 -12.96 16.39
C ASP A 243 5.26 -12.34 15.18
N PRO A 244 5.17 -11.02 14.99
CA PRO A 244 5.90 -10.33 13.92
C PRO A 244 7.39 -10.14 14.28
N GLY A 245 8.27 -10.13 13.27
CA GLY A 245 9.70 -10.00 13.50
C GLY A 245 10.52 -9.36 12.37
N GLY A 246 11.79 -9.05 12.68
CA GLY A 246 12.74 -8.49 11.71
C GLY A 246 13.54 -9.54 10.92
N ARG A 247 13.73 -10.73 11.50
CA ARG A 247 14.38 -11.87 10.81
C ARG A 247 13.36 -12.60 9.95
N THR A 248 12.35 -13.14 10.62
CA THR A 248 11.12 -13.68 10.05
C THR A 248 10.06 -12.61 10.15
N PHE A 249 9.36 -12.31 9.04
CA PHE A 249 8.35 -11.24 9.02
C PHE A 249 7.20 -11.52 10.00
N ALA A 250 6.69 -12.76 9.99
CA ALA A 250 5.64 -13.21 10.89
C ALA A 250 5.76 -14.71 11.14
N THR A 251 5.63 -15.11 12.40
CA THR A 251 5.44 -16.50 12.83
C THR A 251 3.99 -16.66 13.27
N VAL A 252 3.27 -17.59 12.67
CA VAL A 252 1.87 -17.87 12.99
C VAL A 252 1.80 -19.20 13.73
N TYR A 253 1.09 -19.21 14.86
CA TYR A 253 0.82 -20.39 15.69
C TYR A 253 -0.69 -20.64 15.72
N ASP A 254 -1.09 -21.82 15.25
CA ASP A 254 -2.46 -22.34 15.31
C ASP A 254 -2.47 -23.50 16.34
N PRO A 255 -3.16 -23.34 17.48
CA PRO A 255 -3.22 -24.37 18.50
C PRO A 255 -4.15 -25.54 18.13
N ILE A 256 -5.12 -25.35 17.23
CA ILE A 256 -6.13 -26.37 16.91
C ILE A 256 -5.54 -27.42 15.98
N ASP A 257 -4.84 -26.96 14.93
CA ASP A 257 -4.14 -27.85 13.99
C ASP A 257 -2.71 -28.19 14.48
N CYS A 258 -2.31 -27.70 15.66
CA CYS A 258 -0.94 -27.77 16.18
C CYS A 258 0.12 -27.34 15.14
N CYS A 259 -0.23 -26.36 14.30
CA CYS A 259 0.59 -25.98 13.17
C CYS A 259 1.30 -24.64 13.38
N VAL A 260 2.52 -24.55 12.85
CA VAL A 260 3.31 -23.33 12.81
C VAL A 260 3.76 -23.10 11.39
N PHE A 261 3.55 -21.88 10.91
CA PHE A 261 4.17 -21.45 9.66
C PHE A 261 4.78 -20.07 9.78
N GLN A 262 5.87 -19.88 9.03
CA GLN A 262 6.65 -18.67 9.03
C GLN A 262 6.58 -18.01 7.66
N VAL A 263 6.50 -16.68 7.66
CA VAL A 263 6.41 -15.87 6.45
C VAL A 263 7.55 -14.87 6.45
N GLY A 264 8.14 -14.63 5.27
CA GLY A 264 9.26 -13.71 5.11
C GLY A 264 10.50 -14.21 5.85
N ILE A 265 10.84 -15.48 5.62
CA ILE A 265 11.94 -16.20 6.25
C ILE A 265 13.31 -15.71 5.75
N LYS A 266 14.38 -16.28 6.29
CA LYS A 266 15.76 -15.87 5.95
C LYS A 266 16.05 -16.02 4.46
N GLU A 267 15.50 -17.04 3.82
CA GLU A 267 15.64 -17.36 2.41
C GLU A 267 15.02 -16.24 1.57
N ASP A 268 13.73 -15.93 1.80
CA ASP A 268 13.02 -14.81 1.15
C ASP A 268 13.83 -13.50 1.22
N LYS A 269 14.39 -13.25 2.40
CA LYS A 269 15.16 -12.06 2.71
C LYS A 269 16.54 -12.06 2.05
N GLN A 270 17.23 -13.20 2.01
CA GLN A 270 18.56 -13.34 1.42
C GLN A 270 18.49 -13.23 -0.10
N TYR A 271 17.50 -13.89 -0.72
CA TYR A 271 17.39 -13.95 -2.17
C TYR A 271 16.76 -12.71 -2.80
N VAL A 272 15.86 -12.01 -2.09
CA VAL A 272 15.15 -10.85 -2.64
C VAL A 272 15.57 -9.55 -1.97
N ILE A 273 15.29 -9.40 -0.67
CA ILE A 273 15.45 -8.12 0.03
C ILE A 273 16.91 -7.68 0.05
N SER A 274 17.83 -8.58 0.40
CA SER A 274 19.27 -8.28 0.50
C SER A 274 19.86 -7.89 -0.86
N LYS A 275 19.48 -8.59 -1.94
CA LYS A 275 19.91 -8.23 -3.31
C LYS A 275 19.40 -6.85 -3.73
N LEU A 276 18.16 -6.50 -3.36
CA LEU A 276 17.60 -5.18 -3.64
C LEU A 276 18.27 -4.09 -2.82
N HIS A 277 18.59 -4.35 -1.55
CA HIS A 277 19.35 -3.42 -0.71
C HIS A 277 20.75 -3.15 -1.28
N ASN A 278 21.48 -4.18 -1.71
CA ASN A 278 22.79 -4.00 -2.32
C ASN A 278 22.71 -3.13 -3.59
N LYS A 279 21.67 -3.32 -4.42
CA LYS A 279 21.42 -2.46 -5.59
C LYS A 279 21.10 -1.02 -5.22
N ILE A 280 20.33 -0.82 -4.15
CA ILE A 280 20.01 0.52 -3.61
C ILE A 280 21.29 1.20 -3.11
N ASP A 281 22.11 0.51 -2.32
CA ASP A 281 23.36 1.04 -1.76
C ASP A 281 24.36 1.38 -2.88
N HIS A 282 24.52 0.50 -3.86
CA HIS A 282 25.36 0.74 -5.02
C HIS A 282 24.86 1.95 -5.83
N ALA A 283 23.56 2.05 -6.08
CA ALA A 283 22.98 3.20 -6.78
C ALA A 283 23.21 4.50 -5.99
N HIS A 284 23.07 4.50 -4.66
CA HIS A 284 23.35 5.66 -3.82
C HIS A 284 24.82 6.07 -3.82
N LYS A 285 25.76 5.11 -3.75
CA LYS A 285 27.21 5.38 -3.81
C LYS A 285 27.60 6.15 -5.07
N HIS A 286 26.90 5.87 -6.19
CA HIS A 286 27.17 6.49 -7.48
C HIS A 286 26.24 7.66 -7.82
N LEU A 287 25.43 8.18 -6.90
CA LEU A 287 24.75 9.46 -7.11
C LEU A 287 25.74 10.60 -6.82
N THR A 288 26.56 10.95 -7.80
CA THR A 288 27.51 12.08 -7.71
C THR A 288 26.83 13.43 -7.96
N LYS A 289 27.40 14.51 -7.42
CA LYS A 289 27.03 15.88 -7.82
C LYS A 289 27.45 16.07 -9.28
N ALA A 290 26.50 16.10 -10.19
CA ALA A 290 26.76 16.18 -11.62
C ALA A 290 27.24 17.58 -12.02
N GLN A 291 28.38 17.68 -12.71
CA GLN A 291 28.96 18.94 -13.17
C GLN A 291 28.74 19.19 -14.67
N ASN A 292 28.52 18.14 -15.47
CA ASN A 292 28.30 18.25 -16.92
C ASN A 292 27.07 17.45 -17.40
N LYS A 293 26.63 17.70 -18.66
CA LYS A 293 25.41 17.11 -19.24
C LYS A 293 25.43 15.57 -19.24
N LYS A 294 26.58 14.93 -19.55
CA LYS A 294 26.70 13.45 -19.54
C LYS A 294 26.53 12.89 -18.12
N GLN A 295 27.14 13.52 -17.12
CA GLN A 295 26.98 13.15 -15.72
C GLN A 295 25.54 13.39 -15.22
N GLN A 296 24.87 14.46 -15.66
CA GLN A 296 23.47 14.73 -15.33
C GLN A 296 22.54 13.65 -15.90
N GLN A 297 22.79 13.19 -17.13
CA GLN A 297 22.05 12.10 -17.74
C GLN A 297 22.26 10.78 -16.97
N ALA A 298 23.51 10.42 -16.69
CA ALA A 298 23.83 9.22 -15.90
C ALA A 298 23.20 9.27 -14.49
N ALA A 299 23.20 10.43 -13.83
CA ALA A 299 22.53 10.61 -12.55
C ALA A 299 21.01 10.43 -12.67
N SER A 300 20.38 10.98 -13.71
CA SER A 300 18.94 10.81 -13.98
C SER A 300 18.57 9.33 -14.18
N GLU A 301 19.36 8.60 -14.98
CA GLU A 301 19.18 7.16 -15.20
C GLU A 301 19.34 6.35 -13.91
N ARG A 302 20.32 6.70 -13.07
CA ARG A 302 20.51 6.11 -11.74
C ARG A 302 19.31 6.37 -10.82
N ILE A 303 18.76 7.58 -10.81
CA ILE A 303 17.55 7.91 -10.04
C ILE A 303 16.35 7.08 -10.51
N VAL A 304 16.19 6.88 -11.82
CA VAL A 304 15.15 6.01 -12.38
C VAL A 304 15.35 4.57 -11.91
N SER A 305 16.57 4.04 -12.01
CA SER A 305 16.92 2.69 -11.56
C SER A 305 16.66 2.50 -10.06
N LEU A 306 17.03 3.48 -9.24
CA LEU A 306 16.78 3.51 -7.80
C LEU A 306 15.28 3.43 -7.50
N LYS A 307 14.46 4.26 -8.16
CA LYS A 307 12.99 4.26 -8.00
C LYS A 307 12.38 2.90 -8.40
N LYS A 308 12.85 2.29 -9.50
CA LYS A 308 12.43 0.94 -9.91
C LYS A 308 12.80 -0.10 -8.87
N THR A 309 13.98 -0.01 -8.28
CA THR A 309 14.47 -0.96 -7.26
C THR A 309 13.67 -0.84 -5.96
N HIS A 310 13.37 0.37 -5.50
CA HIS A 310 12.44 0.58 -4.38
C HIS A 310 11.03 0.09 -4.67
N LEU A 311 10.53 0.28 -5.90
CA LEU A 311 9.23 -0.26 -6.31
C LEU A 311 9.20 -1.79 -6.26
N LYS A 312 10.28 -2.47 -6.67
CA LYS A 312 10.41 -3.93 -6.55
C LYS A 312 10.34 -4.37 -5.09
N LEU A 313 11.12 -3.74 -4.21
CA LEU A 313 11.11 -4.04 -2.78
C LEU A 313 9.71 -3.84 -2.17
N LYS A 314 9.08 -2.70 -2.48
CA LYS A 314 7.72 -2.39 -2.02
C LYS A 314 6.71 -3.44 -2.51
N THR A 315 6.76 -3.79 -3.79
CA THR A 315 5.81 -4.75 -4.40
C THR A 315 5.98 -6.14 -3.80
N PHE A 316 7.22 -6.57 -3.53
CA PHE A 316 7.50 -7.84 -2.87
C PHE A 316 6.90 -7.92 -1.46
N VAL A 317 7.17 -6.91 -0.63
CA VAL A 317 6.62 -6.83 0.74
C VAL A 317 5.08 -6.72 0.70
N GLU A 318 4.54 -5.97 -0.25
CA GLU A 318 3.09 -5.85 -0.44
C GLU A 318 2.43 -7.16 -0.85
N ASP A 319 3.06 -7.96 -1.71
CA ASP A 319 2.57 -9.30 -2.08
C ASP A 319 2.51 -10.23 -0.87
N ILE A 320 3.57 -10.27 -0.04
CA ILE A 320 3.59 -11.01 1.22
C ILE A 320 2.44 -10.58 2.13
N HIS A 321 2.26 -9.26 2.34
CA HIS A 321 1.19 -8.75 3.18
C HIS A 321 -0.20 -9.14 2.67
N LEU A 322 -0.43 -9.03 1.36
CA LEU A 322 -1.72 -9.35 0.75
C LEU A 322 -2.02 -10.84 0.82
N LYS A 323 -1.05 -11.71 0.55
CA LYS A 323 -1.20 -13.16 0.67
C LYS A 323 -1.48 -13.58 2.11
N LEU A 324 -0.65 -13.13 3.05
CA LEU A 324 -0.83 -13.48 4.47
C LEU A 324 -2.16 -12.95 5.00
N SER A 325 -2.49 -11.67 4.78
CA SER A 325 -3.78 -11.14 5.25
C SER A 325 -4.98 -11.82 4.63
N SER A 326 -4.90 -12.25 3.36
CA SER A 326 -6.00 -12.98 2.71
C SER A 326 -6.13 -14.40 3.24
N HIS A 327 -5.01 -15.08 3.52
CA HIS A 327 -5.01 -16.38 4.18
C HIS A 327 -5.59 -16.28 5.59
N LEU A 328 -5.13 -15.31 6.40
CA LEU A 328 -5.59 -15.14 7.78
C LEU A 328 -7.10 -14.93 7.89
N VAL A 329 -7.67 -14.01 7.10
CA VAL A 329 -9.12 -13.76 7.16
C VAL A 329 -9.96 -14.86 6.53
N LYS A 330 -9.36 -15.75 5.73
CA LYS A 330 -10.03 -16.89 5.12
C LYS A 330 -10.05 -18.08 6.07
N GLU A 331 -8.91 -18.40 6.68
CA GLU A 331 -8.78 -19.61 7.49
C GLU A 331 -9.17 -19.39 8.96
N TYR A 332 -9.05 -18.18 9.50
CA TYR A 332 -9.22 -17.93 10.94
C TYR A 332 -10.44 -17.06 11.26
N GLN A 333 -11.16 -17.43 12.31
CA GLN A 333 -12.20 -16.61 12.93
C GLN A 333 -11.59 -15.57 13.88
N TYR A 334 -10.45 -15.87 14.50
CA TYR A 334 -9.79 -14.96 15.43
C TYR A 334 -8.28 -14.92 15.20
N VAL A 335 -7.74 -13.70 15.14
CA VAL A 335 -6.30 -13.48 14.92
C VAL A 335 -5.79 -12.54 16.01
N ALA A 336 -4.91 -13.04 16.88
CA ALA A 336 -4.14 -12.23 17.82
C ALA A 336 -2.82 -11.80 17.17
N LEU A 337 -2.62 -10.50 16.98
CA LEU A 337 -1.43 -9.94 16.33
C LEU A 337 -0.57 -9.16 17.34
N GLY A 338 0.72 -9.53 17.44
CA GLY A 338 1.72 -8.76 18.16
C GLY A 338 1.91 -7.34 17.61
N LYS A 339 2.03 -6.36 18.52
CA LYS A 339 2.27 -4.96 18.20
C LYS A 339 3.75 -4.58 18.32
N ILE A 340 4.47 -4.64 17.20
CA ILE A 340 5.83 -4.06 17.15
C ILE A 340 5.77 -2.54 17.10
N ASN A 341 6.41 -1.87 18.06
CA ASN A 341 6.76 -0.46 17.93
C ASN A 341 8.07 -0.26 17.18
N VAL A 342 8.03 -0.38 15.84
CA VAL A 342 9.20 -0.27 14.97
C VAL A 342 9.95 1.04 15.19
N ALA A 343 9.23 2.15 15.38
CA ALA A 343 9.82 3.47 15.58
C ALA A 343 10.71 3.52 16.84
N GLN A 344 10.27 2.91 17.93
CA GLN A 344 11.09 2.79 19.14
C GLN A 344 12.26 1.83 18.96
N LEU A 345 12.08 0.71 18.25
CA LEU A 345 13.13 -0.29 18.09
C LEU A 345 14.31 0.19 17.22
N VAL A 346 14.07 1.07 16.25
CA VAL A 346 15.12 1.57 15.34
C VAL A 346 15.91 2.76 15.88
N LYS A 347 15.52 3.30 17.05
CA LYS A 347 16.26 4.35 17.76
C LYS A 347 17.70 3.94 18.05
N THR A 348 18.61 4.91 18.03
CA THR A 348 20.06 4.70 18.27
C THR A 348 20.43 4.85 19.74
N ASP A 349 19.71 5.69 20.46
CA ASP A 349 19.86 6.11 21.86
C ASP A 349 19.23 5.12 22.87
N ARG A 350 19.22 3.83 22.56
CA ARG A 350 18.64 2.79 23.45
C ARG A 350 19.75 2.01 24.16
N PRO A 351 19.52 1.49 25.38
CA PRO A 351 20.55 0.76 26.14
C PRO A 351 21.18 -0.42 25.38
N LYS A 352 20.40 -1.09 24.53
CA LYS A 352 20.86 -2.18 23.65
C LYS A 352 20.42 -1.91 22.21
N PRO A 353 21.19 -1.18 21.39
CA PRO A 353 20.81 -0.81 20.04
C PRO A 353 20.88 -1.98 19.06
N LEU A 354 19.93 -2.02 18.12
CA LEU A 354 19.95 -2.97 17.01
C LEU A 354 21.07 -2.64 16.03
N SER A 355 21.63 -3.66 15.38
CA SER A 355 22.60 -3.46 14.29
C SER A 355 21.95 -2.72 13.11
N LYS A 356 22.76 -2.04 12.29
CA LYS A 356 22.28 -1.35 11.07
C LYS A 356 21.46 -2.27 10.17
N ARG A 357 21.90 -3.53 10.03
CA ARG A 357 21.20 -4.58 9.27
C ARG A 357 19.84 -4.90 9.88
N ALA A 358 19.78 -5.19 11.18
CA ALA A 358 18.53 -5.50 11.87
C ALA A 358 17.50 -4.35 11.80
N LYS A 359 17.95 -3.09 11.93
CA LYS A 359 17.08 -1.91 11.75
C LYS A 359 16.51 -1.84 10.34
N ARG A 360 17.36 -2.00 9.32
CA ARG A 360 16.95 -1.96 7.92
C ARG A 360 15.96 -3.07 7.59
N ASP A 361 16.17 -4.27 8.13
CA ASP A 361 15.28 -5.40 7.92
C ASP A 361 13.90 -5.14 8.53
N LEU A 362 13.85 -4.69 9.78
CA LEU A 362 12.60 -4.33 10.47
C LEU A 362 11.82 -3.22 9.72
N LEU A 363 12.52 -2.23 9.17
CA LEU A 363 11.90 -1.16 8.37
C LEU A 363 11.40 -1.66 7.02
N SER A 364 12.07 -2.65 6.43
CA SER A 364 11.71 -3.21 5.12
C SER A 364 10.36 -3.90 5.17
N TRP A 365 10.06 -4.58 6.27
CA TRP A 365 8.81 -5.31 6.47
C TRP A 365 7.57 -4.44 6.66
N GLN A 366 7.71 -3.16 7.02
CA GLN A 366 6.57 -2.24 7.14
C GLN A 366 5.42 -2.80 8.01
N HIS A 367 5.71 -3.38 9.18
CA HIS A 367 4.72 -4.05 10.06
C HIS A 367 3.45 -3.23 10.33
N TYR A 368 3.59 -1.90 10.52
CA TYR A 368 2.42 -1.02 10.67
C TYR A 368 1.47 -1.08 9.46
N ARG A 369 2.02 -1.10 8.24
CA ARG A 369 1.21 -1.25 7.02
C ARG A 369 0.58 -2.61 6.89
N PHE A 370 1.23 -3.67 7.37
CA PHE A 370 0.61 -5.00 7.43
C PHE A 370 -0.60 -4.97 8.37
N ARG A 371 -0.44 -4.44 9.59
CA ARG A 371 -1.55 -4.28 10.55
C ARG A 371 -2.71 -3.49 9.95
N GLN A 372 -2.45 -2.37 9.29
CA GLN A 372 -3.50 -1.58 8.61
C GLN A 372 -4.24 -2.40 7.55
N ARG A 373 -3.53 -3.18 6.74
CA ARG A 373 -4.14 -4.05 5.72
C ARG A 373 -4.96 -5.17 6.34
N LEU A 374 -4.44 -5.85 7.37
CA LEU A 374 -5.16 -6.90 8.07
C LEU A 374 -6.42 -6.37 8.75
N THR A 375 -6.32 -5.22 9.45
CA THR A 375 -7.47 -4.52 10.04
C THR A 375 -8.52 -4.20 8.98
N HIS A 376 -8.10 -3.64 7.84
CA HIS A 376 -9.02 -3.35 6.75
C HIS A 376 -9.68 -4.62 6.19
N ARG A 377 -8.93 -5.73 6.08
CA ARG A 377 -9.46 -7.02 5.63
C ARG A 377 -10.50 -7.57 6.61
N THR A 378 -10.29 -7.45 7.93
CA THR A 378 -11.22 -7.97 8.94
C THR A 378 -12.49 -7.15 9.11
N THR A 379 -12.49 -5.86 8.74
CA THR A 379 -13.70 -5.01 8.86
C THR A 379 -14.95 -5.62 8.21
N ASN A 380 -14.78 -6.44 7.19
CA ASN A 380 -15.85 -6.95 6.34
C ASN A 380 -15.89 -8.48 6.26
N THR A 381 -15.25 -9.16 7.19
CA THR A 381 -15.31 -10.61 7.37
C THR A 381 -15.70 -10.91 8.82
N ASP A 382 -16.04 -12.15 9.13
CA ASP A 382 -16.30 -12.58 10.51
C ASP A 382 -15.00 -12.85 11.31
N CYS A 383 -13.84 -12.63 10.68
CA CYS A 383 -12.55 -12.65 11.37
C CYS A 383 -12.45 -11.44 12.33
N ILE A 384 -12.24 -11.73 13.61
CA ILE A 384 -11.85 -10.75 14.63
C ILE A 384 -10.32 -10.62 14.64
N LEU A 385 -9.84 -9.37 14.65
CA LEU A 385 -8.43 -9.06 14.82
C LEU A 385 -8.24 -8.37 16.17
N GLU A 386 -7.43 -8.97 17.02
CA GLU A 386 -7.04 -8.40 18.31
C GLU A 386 -5.54 -8.06 18.30
N VAL A 387 -5.18 -6.85 18.73
CA VAL A 387 -3.79 -6.37 18.66
C VAL A 387 -3.18 -6.33 20.05
N GLN A 388 -2.29 -7.28 20.32
CA GLN A 388 -1.70 -7.49 21.64
C GLN A 388 -0.33 -6.82 21.80
N ASN A 389 -0.01 -6.44 23.03
CA ASN A 389 1.32 -5.93 23.37
C ASN A 389 2.35 -7.06 23.49
N GLU A 390 3.48 -6.93 22.79
CA GLU A 390 4.62 -7.87 22.79
C GLU A 390 5.46 -7.85 24.07
N ALA A 391 5.16 -6.97 25.03
CA ALA A 391 5.91 -6.92 26.28
C ALA A 391 5.95 -8.30 26.97
N ASN A 392 7.14 -8.80 27.28
CA ASN A 392 7.40 -10.09 27.95
C ASN A 392 6.97 -11.36 27.19
N THR A 393 6.42 -11.28 25.97
CA THR A 393 5.93 -12.47 25.24
C THR A 393 7.07 -13.40 24.82
N SER A 394 8.24 -12.85 24.50
CA SER A 394 9.41 -13.69 24.15
C SER A 394 10.18 -14.25 25.35
N LYS A 395 9.94 -13.74 26.57
CA LYS A 395 10.67 -14.09 27.80
C LYS A 395 9.90 -15.04 28.72
N THR A 396 8.60 -15.16 28.52
CA THR A 396 7.71 -15.96 29.38
C THR A 396 7.52 -17.33 28.76
N CYS A 397 7.55 -18.39 29.56
CA CYS A 397 7.25 -19.73 29.08
C CYS A 397 5.75 -19.83 28.75
N GLY A 398 5.41 -20.19 27.51
CA GLY A 398 4.03 -20.38 27.10
C GLY A 398 3.35 -21.63 27.65
N VAL A 399 4.06 -22.46 28.43
CA VAL A 399 3.52 -23.65 29.09
C VAL A 399 3.32 -23.39 30.59
N CYS A 400 4.36 -23.00 31.32
CA CYS A 400 4.31 -22.86 32.78
C CYS A 400 4.29 -21.42 33.31
N GLY A 401 4.33 -20.42 32.42
CA GLY A 401 4.31 -19.00 32.80
C GLY A 401 5.59 -18.45 33.41
N GLU A 402 6.65 -19.26 33.55
CA GLU A 402 7.92 -18.82 34.13
C GLU A 402 8.60 -17.74 33.27
N LYS A 403 9.08 -16.68 33.89
CA LYS A 403 9.68 -15.54 33.19
C LYS A 403 11.20 -15.58 33.28
N ASP A 404 11.86 -15.66 32.12
CA ASP A 404 13.31 -15.54 32.02
C ASP A 404 13.71 -14.10 31.69
N ASP A 405 14.12 -13.35 32.72
CA ASP A 405 14.58 -11.97 32.55
C ASP A 405 15.97 -11.86 31.90
N ASN A 406 16.76 -12.94 31.92
CA ASN A 406 18.12 -13.03 31.38
C ASN A 406 18.17 -13.60 29.96
N LEU A 407 17.02 -13.79 29.31
CA LEU A 407 16.95 -14.36 27.98
C LEU A 407 17.85 -13.63 26.97
N GLY A 408 18.80 -14.38 26.42
CA GLY A 408 19.79 -13.91 25.45
C GLY A 408 19.24 -13.72 24.03
N LYS A 409 20.14 -13.82 23.04
CA LYS A 409 19.83 -13.70 21.60
C LYS A 409 19.53 -15.05 20.92
N SER A 410 19.38 -16.12 21.70
CA SER A 410 19.09 -17.47 21.19
C SER A 410 17.81 -17.49 20.36
N GLU A 411 17.84 -18.27 19.27
CA GLU A 411 16.67 -18.59 18.44
C GLU A 411 15.83 -19.70 19.07
N THR A 412 16.43 -20.52 19.93
CA THR A 412 15.76 -21.53 20.74
C THR A 412 15.43 -20.96 22.12
N TYR A 413 14.20 -21.20 22.58
CA TYR A 413 13.74 -20.93 23.93
C TYR A 413 13.73 -22.23 24.73
N TYR A 414 14.39 -22.23 25.90
CA TYR A 414 14.39 -23.35 26.83
C TYR A 414 13.95 -22.87 28.21
N CYS A 415 12.90 -23.48 28.76
CA CYS A 415 12.42 -23.17 30.10
C CYS A 415 13.10 -24.08 31.13
N ILE A 416 13.81 -23.48 32.08
CA ILE A 416 14.49 -24.24 33.15
C ILE A 416 13.51 -24.95 34.09
N LYS A 417 12.31 -24.39 34.29
CA LYS A 417 11.33 -24.90 35.25
C LYS A 417 10.55 -26.12 34.76
N CYS A 418 10.14 -26.12 33.50
CA CYS A 418 9.30 -27.19 32.93
C CYS A 418 9.94 -27.88 31.72
N GLU A 419 11.20 -27.57 31.44
CA GLU A 419 12.01 -28.15 30.36
C GLU A 419 11.44 -27.93 28.95
N TYR A 420 10.42 -27.09 28.81
CA TYR A 420 9.82 -26.74 27.52
C TYR A 420 10.86 -26.14 26.58
N ASN A 421 11.01 -26.76 25.41
CA ASN A 421 11.98 -26.40 24.39
C ASN A 421 11.27 -26.14 23.05
N THR A 422 11.43 -24.94 22.49
CA THR A 422 10.83 -24.57 21.21
C THR A 422 11.58 -23.44 20.54
N HIS A 423 11.23 -23.13 19.29
CA HIS A 423 11.70 -21.92 18.64
C HIS A 423 11.12 -20.68 19.34
N ARG A 424 11.95 -19.66 19.60
CA ARG A 424 11.58 -18.46 20.35
C ARG A 424 10.39 -17.72 19.76
N ASP A 425 10.36 -17.56 18.44
CA ASP A 425 9.25 -16.88 17.76
C ASP A 425 7.93 -17.68 17.85
N VAL A 426 8.00 -19.02 18.02
CA VAL A 426 6.82 -19.86 18.24
C VAL A 426 6.28 -19.66 19.66
N ASN A 427 7.16 -19.66 20.66
CA ASN A 427 6.78 -19.30 22.04
C ASN A 427 6.19 -17.88 22.09
N GLY A 428 6.77 -16.93 21.34
CA GLY A 428 6.24 -15.58 21.19
C GLY A 428 4.81 -15.57 20.63
N ALA A 429 4.56 -16.29 19.54
CA ALA A 429 3.26 -16.37 18.89
C ALA A 429 2.20 -17.01 19.79
N ARG A 430 2.56 -18.10 20.48
CA ARG A 430 1.73 -18.73 21.52
C ARG A 430 1.36 -17.74 22.63
N ASN A 431 2.34 -17.03 23.18
CA ASN A 431 2.09 -16.06 24.25
C ASN A 431 1.24 -14.86 23.82
N ILE A 432 1.35 -14.44 22.55
CA ILE A 432 0.45 -13.42 21.99
C ILE A 432 -1.00 -13.91 21.98
N LEU A 433 -1.23 -15.17 21.59
CA LEU A 433 -2.56 -15.77 21.64
C LEU A 433 -3.08 -15.89 23.07
N LEU A 434 -2.28 -16.46 23.99
CA LEU A 434 -2.63 -16.61 25.40
C LEU A 434 -3.03 -15.28 26.04
N LYS A 435 -2.26 -14.22 25.79
CA LYS A 435 -2.60 -12.87 26.27
C LYS A 435 -3.94 -12.38 25.79
N SER A 436 -4.36 -12.80 24.60
CA SER A 436 -5.61 -12.36 24.00
C SER A 436 -6.83 -13.13 24.52
N LEU A 437 -6.63 -14.19 25.33
CA LEU A 437 -7.71 -15.06 25.78
C LEU A 437 -8.75 -14.37 26.67
N HIS A 438 -8.41 -13.25 27.34
CA HIS A 438 -9.36 -12.42 28.08
C HIS A 438 -10.51 -11.86 27.23
N MET A 439 -10.40 -11.91 25.89
CA MET A 439 -11.43 -11.47 24.95
C MET A 439 -12.54 -12.50 24.74
N PHE A 440 -12.35 -13.74 25.18
CA PHE A 440 -13.36 -14.78 25.11
C PHE A 440 -14.15 -14.79 26.44
N PRO A 441 -15.48 -14.60 26.41
CA PRO A 441 -16.29 -14.76 27.60
C PRO A 441 -16.30 -16.25 27.97
N PHE A 442 -15.86 -16.54 29.19
CA PHE A 442 -15.91 -17.87 29.81
C PHE A 442 -17.19 -18.05 30.60
#